data_AF-A0A521KYH2-F1
#
_entry.id   AF-A0A521KYH2-F1
#
_cell.length_a   1.000
_cell.length_b   1.000
_cell.length_c   1.000
_cell.angle_alpha   90.00
_cell.angle_beta   90.00
_cell.angle_gamma   90.00
#
_symmetry.space_group_name_H-M   'P 1'
#
loop_
_entity.id
_entity.type
_entity.pdbx_description
1 polymer ?
#
loop_
_entity_poly.entity_id
_entity_poly.type
_entity_poly.pdbx_seq_one_letter_code
_entity_poly.pdbx_strand_id
1 'polypeptide(L)'
;MSAQSTAPSHIEITETLVRLYVFLAQYLDRCQNEALHQSFPEADLQAHLSDTRAKMMAILSVNPVVKGKVEKECDRVLALGASCLKEGAKTTTLLEQVKAERAVLQNKTIALSDLLAVFRAL
;
A
#
# COMPACT_ATOMS: atom_id res chain seq x y z
N MET A 1 26.24 10.16 23.06
CA MET A 1 25.85 9.18 22.03
C MET A 1 24.34 9.09 22.05
N SER A 2 23.70 9.57 21.00
CA SER A 2 22.27 9.86 20.96
C SER A 2 21.45 8.60 21.16
N ALA A 3 20.55 8.63 22.14
CA ALA A 3 19.54 7.60 22.32
C ALA A 3 18.64 7.59 21.07
N GLN A 4 18.90 6.67 20.14
CA GLN A 4 17.89 6.28 19.17
C GLN A 4 16.78 5.62 19.97
N SER A 5 15.71 6.39 20.20
CA SER A 5 14.41 5.83 20.55
C SER A 5 13.97 4.99 19.35
N THR A 6 14.39 3.73 19.30
CA THR A 6 13.78 2.73 18.42
C THR A 6 12.31 2.68 18.82
N ALA A 7 11.42 3.20 17.97
CA ALA A 7 10.00 2.99 18.14
C ALA A 7 9.76 1.48 18.40
N PRO A 8 8.81 1.10 19.27
CA PRO A 8 8.45 -0.29 19.47
C PRO A 8 8.29 -0.99 18.11
N SER A 9 8.88 -2.17 17.95
CA SER A 9 8.95 -2.85 16.65
C SER A 9 7.58 -2.96 15.97
N HIS A 10 6.51 -3.19 16.73
CA HIS A 10 5.14 -3.25 16.23
C HIS A 10 4.60 -1.91 15.70
N ILE A 11 5.03 -0.76 16.23
CA ILE A 11 4.69 0.57 15.72
C ILE A 11 5.32 0.75 14.34
N GLU A 12 6.63 0.49 14.20
CA GLU A 12 7.32 0.63 12.91
C GLU A 12 6.75 -0.33 11.84
N ILE A 13 6.44 -1.57 12.23
CA ILE A 13 5.79 -2.55 11.35
C ILE A 13 4.44 -2.02 10.88
N THR A 14 3.59 -1.58 11.81
CA THR A 14 2.24 -1.09 11.50
C THR A 14 2.29 0.16 10.63
N GLU A 15 3.17 1.12 10.93
CA GLU A 15 3.39 2.32 10.11
C GLU A 15 3.83 1.99 8.69
N THR A 16 4.77 1.04 8.55
CA THR A 16 5.25 0.63 7.24
C THR A 16 4.14 -0.08 6.45
N LEU A 17 3.26 -0.84 7.11
CA LEU A 17 2.12 -1.51 6.49
C LEU A 17 1.05 -0.51 6.04
N VAL A 18 0.74 0.48 6.88
CA VAL A 18 -0.15 1.60 6.54
C VAL A 18 0.38 2.33 5.31
N ARG A 19 1.67 2.70 5.32
CA ARG A 19 2.30 3.40 4.19
C ARG A 19 2.24 2.58 2.90
N LEU A 20 2.48 1.27 2.98
CA LEU A 20 2.36 0.36 1.84
C LEU A 20 0.95 0.38 1.24
N TYR A 21 -0.08 0.24 2.07
CA TYR A 21 -1.47 0.22 1.58
C TYR A 21 -1.94 1.58 1.06
N VAL A 22 -1.46 2.68 1.63
CA VAL A 22 -1.70 4.03 1.08
C VAL A 22 -1.10 4.16 -0.31
N PHE A 23 0.14 3.73 -0.54
CA PHE A 23 0.75 3.81 -1.87
C PHE A 23 0.07 2.88 -2.88
N LEU A 24 -0.35 1.68 -2.47
CA LEU A 24 -1.13 0.78 -3.33
C LEU A 24 -2.50 1.38 -3.68
N ALA A 25 -3.15 2.05 -2.75
CA ALA A 25 -4.42 2.75 -2.98
C ALA A 25 -4.24 3.92 -3.95
N GLN A 26 -3.20 4.74 -3.77
CA GLN A 26 -2.86 5.83 -4.68
C GLN A 26 -2.52 5.33 -6.09
N TYR A 27 -1.87 4.17 -6.19
CA TYR A 27 -1.58 3.52 -7.47
C TYR A 27 -2.88 3.15 -8.20
N LEU A 28 -3.86 2.58 -7.50
CA LEU A 28 -5.18 2.26 -8.06
C LEU A 28 -6.01 3.52 -8.37
N ASP A 29 -5.89 4.59 -7.60
CA ASP A 29 -6.67 5.82 -7.83
C ASP A 29 -6.34 6.46 -9.19
N ARG A 30 -5.13 6.26 -9.71
CA ARG A 30 -4.72 6.70 -11.06
C ARG A 30 -5.49 6.00 -12.19
N CYS A 31 -5.98 4.80 -11.95
CA CYS A 31 -6.83 4.08 -12.89
C CYS A 31 -8.21 4.73 -13.06
N GLN A 32 -8.64 5.54 -12.09
CA GLN A 32 -9.98 6.12 -12.03
C GLN A 32 -10.00 7.60 -12.44
N ASN A 33 -8.86 8.28 -12.46
CA ASN A 33 -8.84 9.74 -12.56
C ASN A 33 -7.61 10.26 -13.33
N GLU A 34 -7.82 10.75 -14.56
CA GLU A 34 -6.78 11.46 -15.32
C GLU A 34 -6.31 12.73 -14.56
N ALA A 35 -7.19 13.38 -13.79
CA ALA A 35 -6.83 14.56 -12.98
C ALA A 35 -5.85 14.26 -11.83
N LEU A 36 -5.78 13.02 -11.34
CA LEU A 36 -4.80 12.61 -10.32
C LEU A 36 -3.39 12.39 -10.89
N HIS A 37 -3.21 12.48 -12.21
CA HIS A 37 -1.86 12.55 -12.80
C HIS A 37 -1.13 13.83 -12.39
N GLN A 38 -1.85 14.88 -11.93
CA GLN A 38 -1.25 16.17 -11.60
C GLN A 38 -0.78 16.29 -10.14
N SER A 39 -1.30 15.49 -9.20
CA SER A 39 -1.10 15.75 -7.75
C SER A 39 0.10 15.02 -7.13
N PHE A 40 0.78 14.14 -7.85
CA PHE A 40 2.06 13.54 -7.43
C PHE A 40 2.75 12.87 -8.62
N PRO A 41 4.05 13.10 -8.88
CA PRO A 41 4.74 12.50 -10.03
C PRO A 41 4.63 10.97 -10.04
N GLU A 42 4.47 10.39 -11.23
CA GLU A 42 4.33 8.94 -11.38
C GLU A 42 5.56 8.20 -10.87
N ALA A 43 6.74 8.72 -11.22
CA ALA A 43 8.04 8.19 -10.81
C ALA A 43 8.22 8.17 -9.29
N ASP A 44 7.82 9.24 -8.60
CA ASP A 44 7.96 9.33 -7.14
C ASP A 44 7.06 8.33 -6.44
N LEU A 45 5.82 8.11 -6.94
CA LEU A 45 4.93 7.10 -6.35
C LEU A 45 5.54 5.71 -6.51
N GLN A 46 6.04 5.42 -7.71
CA GLN A 46 6.61 4.12 -8.01
C GLN A 46 7.86 3.84 -7.17
N ALA A 47 8.72 4.85 -6.99
CA ALA A 47 9.90 4.77 -6.14
C ALA A 47 9.51 4.49 -4.69
N HIS A 48 8.61 5.31 -4.12
CA HIS A 48 8.18 5.13 -2.74
C HIS A 48 7.44 3.81 -2.50
N LEU A 49 6.61 3.37 -3.44
CA LEU A 49 5.92 2.09 -3.38
C LEU A 49 6.92 0.93 -3.41
N SER A 50 7.90 0.98 -4.32
CA SER A 50 8.96 -0.02 -4.42
C SER A 50 9.78 -0.11 -3.14
N ASP A 51 10.25 1.04 -2.63
CA ASP A 51 11.06 1.11 -1.41
C ASP A 51 10.28 0.62 -0.18
N THR A 52 9.03 1.05 -0.04
CA THR A 52 8.18 0.65 1.08
C THR A 52 7.85 -0.85 1.01
N ARG A 53 7.57 -1.38 -0.18
CA ARG A 53 7.37 -2.81 -0.39
C ARG A 53 8.63 -3.59 0.00
N ALA A 54 9.80 -3.19 -0.49
CA ALA A 54 11.07 -3.85 -0.18
C ALA A 54 11.35 -3.85 1.33
N LYS A 55 11.17 -2.70 2.00
CA LYS A 55 11.29 -2.59 3.46
C LYS A 55 10.34 -3.54 4.18
N MET A 56 9.07 -3.59 3.78
CA MET A 56 8.09 -4.50 4.37
C MET A 56 8.46 -5.97 4.17
N MET A 57 8.97 -6.36 2.99
CA MET A 57 9.41 -7.75 2.75
C MET A 57 10.62 -8.16 3.58
N ALA A 58 11.52 -7.21 3.88
CA ALA A 58 12.63 -7.44 4.79
C ALA A 58 12.12 -7.63 6.23
N ILE A 59 11.23 -6.74 6.70
CA ILE A 59 10.60 -6.82 8.02
C ILE A 59 9.87 -8.16 8.22
N LEU A 60 9.07 -8.59 7.23
CA LEU A 60 8.27 -9.81 7.32
C LEU A 60 9.07 -11.09 7.06
N SER A 61 10.36 -11.01 6.76
CA SER A 61 11.20 -12.19 6.47
C SER A 61 11.21 -13.23 7.61
N VAL A 62 11.01 -12.78 8.85
CA VAL A 62 10.90 -13.63 10.05
C VAL A 62 9.58 -14.41 10.13
N ASN A 63 8.57 -14.03 9.35
CA ASN A 63 7.27 -14.71 9.28
C ASN A 63 6.89 -14.97 7.81
N PRO A 64 7.30 -16.10 7.22
CA PRO A 64 7.12 -16.38 5.79
C PRO A 64 5.65 -16.48 5.39
N VAL A 65 4.76 -16.88 6.32
CA VAL A 65 3.32 -16.97 6.07
C VAL A 65 2.71 -15.59 5.88
N VAL A 66 3.03 -14.65 6.78
CA VAL A 66 2.54 -13.27 6.67
C VAL A 66 3.16 -12.57 5.48
N LYS A 67 4.48 -12.73 5.28
CA LYS A 67 5.19 -12.22 4.10
C LYS A 67 4.50 -12.66 2.80
N GLY A 68 4.28 -13.96 2.61
CA GLY A 68 3.65 -14.48 1.40
C GLY A 68 2.21 -14.00 1.18
N LYS A 69 1.47 -13.67 2.24
CA LYS A 69 0.14 -13.06 2.12
C LYS A 69 0.23 -11.61 1.61
N VAL A 70 1.12 -10.81 2.19
CA VAL A 70 1.32 -9.41 1.79
C VAL A 70 1.90 -9.32 0.37
N GLU A 71 2.83 -10.20 -0.01
CA GLU A 71 3.39 -10.27 -1.37
C GLU A 71 2.30 -10.54 -2.40
N LYS A 72 1.47 -11.58 -2.19
CA LYS A 72 0.36 -11.92 -3.09
C LYS A 72 -0.65 -10.78 -3.21
N GLU A 73 -0.90 -10.05 -2.13
CA GLU A 73 -1.78 -8.87 -2.16
C GLU A 73 -1.16 -7.74 -2.98
N CYS A 74 0.13 -7.44 -2.79
CA CYS A 74 0.85 -6.45 -3.59
C CYS A 74 0.83 -6.82 -5.08
N ASP A 75 1.16 -8.07 -5.41
CA ASP A 75 1.20 -8.53 -6.80
C ASP A 75 -0.17 -8.47 -7.47
N ARG A 76 -1.23 -8.84 -6.75
CA ARG A 76 -2.61 -8.75 -7.25
C ARG A 76 -3.00 -7.30 -7.55
N VAL A 77 -2.73 -6.37 -6.63
CA VAL A 77 -3.07 -4.95 -6.81
C VAL A 77 -2.25 -4.31 -7.94
N LEU A 78 -0.95 -4.58 -8.00
CA LEU A 78 -0.06 -4.06 -9.03
C LEU A 78 -0.44 -4.59 -10.42
N ALA A 79 -0.76 -5.88 -10.54
CA ALA A 79 -1.23 -6.48 -11.78
C ALA A 79 -2.55 -5.83 -12.23
N LEU A 80 -3.49 -5.63 -11.31
CA LEU A 80 -4.77 -4.99 -11.62
C LEU A 80 -4.61 -3.55 -12.11
N GLY A 81 -3.81 -2.74 -11.43
CA GLY A 81 -3.56 -1.36 -11.85
C GLY A 81 -2.81 -1.29 -13.19
N ALA A 82 -1.83 -2.17 -13.41
CA ALA A 82 -1.11 -2.24 -14.68
C ALA A 82 -2.05 -2.61 -15.85
N SER A 83 -2.97 -3.55 -15.65
CA SER A 83 -3.98 -3.90 -16.65
C SER A 83 -4.93 -2.73 -16.92
N CYS A 84 -5.34 -1.98 -15.89
CA CYS A 84 -6.20 -0.81 -16.07
C CYS A 84 -5.53 0.31 -16.88
N LEU A 85 -4.27 0.61 -16.56
CA LEU A 85 -3.49 1.63 -17.26
C LEU A 85 -3.23 1.25 -18.73
N LYS A 86 -3.10 -0.05 -19.04
CA LYS A 86 -2.86 -0.55 -20.41
C LYS A 86 -4.12 -0.55 -21.28
N GLU A 87 -5.25 -1.03 -20.74
CA GLU A 87 -6.51 -1.13 -21.50
C GLU A 87 -7.25 0.21 -21.58
N GLY A 88 -6.87 1.17 -20.73
CA GLY A 88 -7.66 2.34 -20.40
C GLY A 88 -8.91 1.94 -19.61
N ALA A 89 -9.59 2.89 -18.97
CA ALA A 89 -10.83 2.65 -18.23
C ALA A 89 -12.04 2.23 -19.12
N LYS A 90 -11.80 1.55 -20.24
CA LYS A 90 -12.76 1.12 -21.26
C LYS A 90 -13.55 -0.11 -20.82
N THR A 91 -13.02 -0.91 -19.90
CA THR A 91 -13.67 -2.14 -19.43
C THR A 91 -14.32 -1.91 -18.07
N THR A 92 -15.65 -1.77 -18.04
CA THR A 92 -16.44 -1.56 -16.80
C THR A 92 -16.11 -2.58 -15.73
N THR A 93 -15.92 -3.85 -16.11
CA THR A 93 -15.54 -4.93 -15.18
C THR A 93 -14.21 -4.68 -14.47
N LEU A 94 -13.23 -4.15 -15.18
CA LEU A 94 -11.90 -3.89 -14.64
C LEU A 94 -11.92 -2.67 -13.70
N LEU A 95 -12.70 -1.65 -14.05
CA LEU A 95 -12.94 -0.50 -13.17
C LEU A 95 -13.64 -0.91 -11.86
N GLU A 96 -14.62 -1.81 -11.93
CA GLU A 96 -15.28 -2.35 -10.73
C GLU A 96 -14.33 -3.18 -9.87
N GLN A 97 -13.44 -3.97 -10.48
CA GLN A 97 -12.38 -4.68 -9.74
C GLN A 97 -11.42 -3.70 -9.04
N VAL A 98 -11.03 -2.62 -9.71
CA VAL A 98 -10.18 -1.56 -9.12
C VAL A 98 -10.89 -0.92 -7.93
N LYS A 99 -12.18 -0.58 -8.06
CA LYS A 99 -12.98 -0.02 -6.94
C LYS A 99 -13.07 -1.01 -5.76
N ALA A 100 -13.28 -2.29 -6.04
CA ALA A 100 -13.37 -3.32 -5.00
C ALA A 100 -12.04 -3.47 -4.23
N GLU A 101 -10.91 -3.59 -4.92
CA GLU A 101 -9.60 -3.65 -4.27
C GLU A 101 -9.29 -2.34 -3.53
N ARG A 102 -9.68 -1.19 -4.09
CA ARG A 102 -9.51 0.11 -3.43
C ARG A 102 -10.26 0.20 -2.09
N ALA A 103 -11.48 -0.34 -2.02
CA ALA A 103 -12.25 -0.41 -0.79
C ALA A 103 -11.60 -1.35 0.24
N VAL A 104 -11.06 -2.49 -0.20
CA VAL A 104 -10.29 -3.40 0.69
C VAL A 104 -9.08 -2.69 1.29
N LEU A 105 -8.28 -2.00 0.46
CA LEU A 105 -7.11 -1.25 0.92
C LEU A 105 -7.51 -0.12 1.88
N GLN A 106 -8.62 0.57 1.63
CA GLN A 106 -9.14 1.60 2.52
C GLN A 106 -9.50 1.04 3.90
N ASN A 107 -10.26 -0.04 3.95
CA ASN A 107 -10.67 -0.68 5.19
C ASN A 107 -9.46 -1.13 6.02
N LYS A 108 -8.45 -1.73 5.37
CA LYS A 108 -7.20 -2.13 6.02
C LYS A 108 -6.43 -0.94 6.57
N THR A 109 -6.34 0.13 5.79
CA THR A 109 -5.64 1.36 6.18
C THR A 109 -6.28 2.00 7.40
N ILE A 110 -7.62 2.07 7.45
CA ILE A 110 -8.36 2.58 8.60
C ILE A 110 -8.07 1.72 9.84
N ALA A 111 -8.27 0.41 9.75
CA ALA A 111 -8.08 -0.50 10.88
C ALA A 111 -6.65 -0.44 11.45
N LEU A 112 -5.64 -0.34 10.58
CA LEU A 112 -4.24 -0.23 11.00
C LEU A 112 -3.89 1.14 11.55
N SER A 113 -4.54 2.21 11.06
CA SER A 113 -4.36 3.56 11.59
C SER A 113 -4.95 3.67 13.00
N ASP A 114 -6.12 3.07 13.23
CA ASP A 114 -6.72 2.97 14.56
C ASP A 114 -5.85 2.15 15.51
N LEU A 115 -5.35 1.00 15.05
CA LEU A 115 -4.42 0.17 15.82
C LEU A 115 -3.12 0.92 16.16
N LEU A 116 -2.59 1.67 15.21
CA LEU A 116 -1.40 2.49 15.40
C LEU A 116 -1.64 3.61 16.43
N ALA A 117 -2.84 4.21 16.44
CA ALA A 117 -3.23 5.18 17.46
C ALA A 117 -3.27 4.53 18.86
N VAL A 118 -3.78 3.31 18.97
CA VAL A 118 -3.75 2.53 20.23
C VAL A 118 -2.31 2.26 20.66
N PHE A 119 -1.44 1.79 19.77
CA PHE A 119 -0.04 1.50 20.10
C PHE A 119 0.75 2.74 20.54
N ARG A 120 0.43 3.92 20.00
CA ARG A 120 1.07 5.19 20.38
C ARG A 120 0.55 5.77 21.69
N ALA A 121 -0.59 5.28 22.19
CA ALA A 121 -1.16 5.70 23.47
C ALA A 121 -0.60 4.91 24.67
N LEU A 122 0.19 3.86 24.40
CA LEU A 122 0.90 3.02 25.38
C LEU A 122 2.34 3.51 25.58
#